data_AF-A0A915DDL7-F1
#
_entry.id   AF-A0A915DDL7-F1
#
_cell.length_a   1.000
_cell.length_b   1.000
_cell.length_c   1.000
_cell.angle_alpha   90.00
_cell.angle_beta   90.00
_cell.angle_gamma   90.00
#
_symmetry.space_group_name_H-M   'P 1'
#
loop_
_entity.id
_entity.type
_entity.pdbx_description
1 polymer ?
#
loop_
_entity_poly.entity_id
_entity_poly.type
_entity_poly.pdbx_seq_one_letter_code
_entity_poly.pdbx_strand_id
1 'polypeptide(L)'
;MFSACFSSLARVTFHGNNFQDLPDEPLFGETTYTSLNVLNISANYIVNLHSDALKAVPNIQVLDLSNNEIVLDEDNVDFLIHTPKLTHVR
;
A
#
# COMPACT_ATOMS: atom_id res chain seq x y z
N MET A 1 -18.18 -11.00 5.40
CA MET A 1 -19.17 -10.88 4.31
C MET A 1 -18.89 -9.70 3.36
N PHE A 2 -18.15 -8.65 3.77
CA PHE A 2 -17.81 -7.50 2.90
C PHE A 2 -16.66 -7.75 1.89
N SER A 3 -15.71 -8.67 2.15
CA SER A 3 -14.50 -8.75 1.30
C SER A 3 -14.68 -9.46 -0.05
N ALA A 4 -15.74 -10.25 -0.23
CA ALA A 4 -16.03 -10.90 -1.50
C ALA A 4 -16.38 -9.91 -2.62
N CYS A 5 -17.00 -8.77 -2.29
CA CYS A 5 -17.45 -7.76 -3.27
C CYS A 5 -16.31 -7.02 -3.98
N PHE A 6 -15.10 -7.05 -3.42
CA PHE A 6 -13.98 -6.24 -3.89
C PHE A 6 -12.78 -7.07 -4.39
N SER A 7 -12.95 -8.39 -4.49
CA SER A 7 -11.91 -9.33 -4.93
C SER A 7 -11.40 -9.09 -6.37
N SER A 8 -12.17 -8.37 -7.19
CA SER A 8 -11.83 -8.01 -8.58
C SER A 8 -11.27 -6.60 -8.75
N LEU A 9 -11.11 -5.82 -7.68
CA LEU A 9 -10.56 -4.47 -7.77
C LEU A 9 -9.14 -4.52 -8.38
N ALA A 10 -8.95 -3.79 -9.48
CA ALA A 10 -7.67 -3.69 -10.16
C ALA A 10 -6.87 -2.44 -9.77
N ARG A 11 -7.56 -1.39 -9.34
CA ARG A 11 -6.97 -0.08 -8.99
C ARG A 11 -7.70 0.51 -7.80
N VAL A 12 -6.95 1.02 -6.83
CA VAL A 12 -7.47 1.73 -5.66
C VAL A 12 -6.69 3.03 -5.48
N THR A 13 -7.39 4.09 -5.09
CA THR A 13 -6.76 5.35 -4.72
C THR A 13 -7.34 5.91 -3.42
N PHE A 14 -6.44 6.40 -2.58
CA PHE A 14 -6.70 7.23 -1.41
C PHE A 14 -5.89 8.54 -1.51
N HIS A 15 -5.67 9.02 -2.73
CA HIS A 15 -4.95 10.25 -2.98
C HIS A 15 -5.63 11.45 -2.28
N GLY A 16 -4.84 12.37 -1.74
CA GLY A 16 -5.38 13.64 -1.23
C GLY A 16 -6.16 13.47 0.07
N ASN A 17 -5.76 12.52 0.91
CA ASN A 17 -6.33 12.33 2.25
C ASN A 17 -5.32 12.76 3.32
N ASN A 18 -5.61 12.43 4.58
CA ASN A 18 -4.83 12.86 5.74
C ASN A 18 -4.10 11.70 6.44
N PHE A 19 -3.70 10.65 5.71
CA PHE A 19 -2.98 9.53 6.32
C PHE A 19 -1.60 9.97 6.80
N GLN A 20 -1.25 9.62 8.03
CA GLN A 20 0.03 9.93 8.66
C GLN A 20 0.94 8.71 8.80
N ASP A 21 0.33 7.52 8.86
CA ASP A 21 1.03 6.26 9.04
C ASP A 21 0.43 5.20 8.11
N LEU A 22 1.28 4.32 7.58
CA LEU A 22 0.83 3.01 7.12
C LEU A 22 0.95 2.02 8.29
N PRO A 23 -0.14 1.35 8.68
CA PRO A 23 -0.18 0.55 9.91
C PRO A 23 0.71 -0.69 9.85
N ASP A 24 1.08 -1.21 11.02
CA ASP A 24 1.78 -2.49 11.21
C ASP A 24 0.91 -3.73 10.94
N GLU A 25 -0.29 -3.51 10.44
CA GLU A 25 -1.27 -4.53 10.05
C GLU A 25 -1.70 -4.32 8.58
N PRO A 26 -2.25 -5.32 7.89
CA PRO A 26 -2.61 -5.17 6.48
C PRO A 26 -3.64 -4.06 6.24
N LEU A 27 -3.34 -3.14 5.30
CA LEU A 27 -4.18 -1.97 5.00
C LEU A 27 -5.62 -2.32 4.59
N PHE A 28 -5.81 -3.50 4.01
CA PHE A 28 -7.11 -4.00 3.55
C PHE A 28 -7.66 -5.15 4.41
N GLY A 29 -7.13 -5.29 5.64
CA GLY A 29 -7.41 -6.38 6.56
C GLY A 29 -6.94 -7.75 6.04
N GLU A 30 -7.47 -8.81 6.61
CA GLU A 30 -7.05 -10.21 6.33
C GLU A 30 -7.34 -10.70 4.91
N THR A 31 -8.03 -9.93 4.07
CA THR A 31 -8.35 -10.36 2.70
C THR A 31 -7.22 -9.97 1.76
N THR A 32 -6.69 -10.97 1.05
CA THR A 32 -5.73 -10.73 -0.03
C THR A 32 -6.43 -10.30 -1.32
N TYR A 33 -6.01 -9.17 -1.88
CA TYR A 33 -6.52 -8.61 -3.14
C TYR A 33 -5.59 -8.97 -4.29
N THR A 34 -5.70 -10.20 -4.77
CA THR A 34 -4.83 -10.75 -5.83
C THR A 34 -5.03 -10.07 -7.19
N SER A 35 -6.18 -9.43 -7.43
CA SER A 35 -6.46 -8.69 -8.66
C SER A 35 -5.93 -7.25 -8.65
N LEU A 36 -5.52 -6.73 -7.49
CA LEU A 36 -5.10 -5.33 -7.36
C LEU A 36 -3.71 -5.14 -7.97
N ASN A 37 -3.62 -4.21 -8.92
CA ASN A 37 -2.39 -3.93 -9.66
C ASN A 37 -1.86 -2.51 -9.40
N VAL A 38 -2.73 -1.58 -9.01
CA VAL A 38 -2.36 -0.17 -8.77
C VAL A 38 -2.90 0.29 -7.43
N LEU A 39 -2.00 0.77 -6.57
CA LEU A 39 -2.32 1.43 -5.32
C LEU A 39 -1.76 2.85 -5.35
N ASN A 40 -2.63 3.84 -5.23
CA ASN A 40 -2.24 5.24 -5.12
C ASN A 40 -2.64 5.82 -3.75
N ILE A 41 -1.64 6.10 -2.93
CA ILE A 41 -1.74 6.71 -1.60
C ILE A 41 -0.94 8.03 -1.53
N SER A 42 -0.71 8.65 -2.69
CA SER A 42 -0.01 9.93 -2.83
C SER A 42 -0.78 11.11 -2.21
N ALA A 43 -0.11 12.23 -2.02
CA ALA A 43 -0.70 13.45 -1.44
C ALA A 43 -1.43 13.17 -0.12
N ASN A 44 -0.74 12.47 0.78
CA ASN A 44 -1.10 12.32 2.18
C ASN A 44 0.03 12.93 3.02
N TYR A 45 0.07 12.64 4.32
CA TYR A 45 1.12 13.09 5.24
C TYR A 45 1.87 11.89 5.82
N ILE A 46 2.02 10.80 5.05
CA ILE A 46 2.59 9.56 5.55
C ILE A 46 4.05 9.78 5.92
N VAL A 47 4.40 9.49 7.16
CA VAL A 47 5.77 9.54 7.69
C VAL A 47 6.28 8.13 7.92
N ASN A 48 5.49 7.30 8.63
CA ASN A 48 5.90 5.96 9.03
C ASN A 48 5.39 4.89 8.06
N LEU A 49 6.29 3.98 7.70
CA LEU A 49 6.05 2.87 6.80
C LEU A 49 6.27 1.55 7.53
N HIS A 50 5.23 0.74 7.67
CA HIS A 50 5.35 -0.64 8.14
C HIS A 50 5.19 -1.64 6.99
N SER A 51 6.08 -2.64 6.93
CA SER A 51 6.10 -3.61 5.83
C SER A 51 4.80 -4.40 5.70
N ASP A 52 4.19 -4.78 6.82
CA ASP A 52 2.95 -5.57 6.82
C ASP A 52 1.72 -4.81 6.28
N ALA A 53 1.78 -3.48 6.13
CA ALA A 53 0.72 -2.68 5.50
C ALA A 53 0.37 -3.18 4.08
N LEU A 54 1.37 -3.64 3.32
CA LEU A 54 1.22 -4.09 1.94
C LEU A 54 0.98 -5.60 1.77
N LYS A 55 0.93 -6.35 2.87
CA LYS A 55 0.79 -7.82 2.89
C LYS A 55 -0.48 -8.32 2.19
N ALA A 56 -1.55 -7.54 2.22
CA ALA A 56 -2.82 -7.87 1.57
C ALA A 56 -2.82 -7.66 0.04
N VAL A 57 -1.80 -7.04 -0.54
CA VAL A 57 -1.79 -6.64 -1.97
C VAL A 57 -0.56 -7.15 -2.73
N PRO A 58 -0.27 -8.46 -2.69
CA PRO A 58 1.02 -9.01 -3.14
C PRO A 58 1.30 -8.89 -4.64
N ASN A 59 0.28 -8.56 -5.42
CA ASN A 59 0.36 -8.49 -6.87
C ASN A 59 0.43 -7.06 -7.43
N ILE A 60 0.50 -6.02 -6.58
CA ILE A 60 0.60 -4.65 -7.09
C ILE A 60 1.86 -4.47 -7.92
N GLN A 61 1.70 -3.73 -9.02
CA GLN A 61 2.76 -3.43 -9.97
C GLN A 61 3.13 -1.95 -9.92
N VAL A 62 2.18 -1.10 -9.52
CA VAL A 62 2.35 0.34 -9.39
C VAL A 62 1.94 0.76 -7.98
N LEU A 63 2.88 1.37 -7.27
CA LEU A 63 2.66 2.02 -5.98
C LEU A 63 3.02 3.50 -6.12
N ASP A 64 2.08 4.37 -5.76
CA ASP A 64 2.31 5.82 -5.74
C ASP A 64 2.20 6.34 -4.31
N LEU A 65 3.34 6.73 -3.77
CA LEU A 65 3.57 7.33 -2.45
C LEU A 65 4.01 8.79 -2.57
N SER A 66 4.01 9.36 -3.79
CA SER A 66 4.47 10.72 -4.02
C SER A 66 3.71 11.75 -3.17
N ASN A 67 4.34 12.88 -2.87
CA ASN A 67 3.77 13.94 -2.04
C ASN A 67 3.32 13.41 -0.66
N ASN A 68 4.17 12.63 0.00
CA ASN A 68 4.09 12.30 1.43
C ASN A 68 5.33 12.85 2.16
N GLU A 69 5.43 12.58 3.46
CA GLU A 69 6.52 13.05 4.33
C GLU A 69 7.44 11.89 4.77
N ILE A 70 7.56 10.88 3.90
CA ILE A 70 8.28 9.63 4.19
C ILE A 70 9.76 9.91 4.38
N VAL A 71 10.30 9.40 5.49
CA VAL A 71 11.74 9.35 5.74
C VAL A 71 12.16 7.89 5.74
N LEU A 72 13.06 7.53 4.83
CA LEU A 72 13.60 6.18 4.78
C LEU A 72 14.64 5.99 5.89
N ASP A 73 14.50 4.93 6.67
CA ASP A 73 15.37 4.55 7.77
C ASP A 73 15.59 3.03 7.81
N GLU A 74 16.31 2.54 8.81
CA GLU A 74 16.63 1.12 8.95
C GLU A 74 15.39 0.25 9.25
N ASP A 75 14.33 0.83 9.81
CA ASP A 75 13.11 0.11 10.19
C ASP A 75 12.17 -0.13 9.00
N ASN A 76 12.30 0.64 7.93
CA ASN A 76 11.45 0.54 6.74
C ASN A 76 12.15 0.05 5.47
N VAL A 77 13.37 -0.50 5.58
CA VAL A 77 14.13 -1.10 4.46
C VAL A 77 13.40 -2.28 3.80
N ASP A 78 12.54 -2.97 4.54
CA ASP A 78 11.79 -4.14 4.10
C ASP A 78 10.35 -3.80 3.68
N PHE A 79 10.00 -2.50 3.61
CA PHE A 79 8.63 -2.07 3.35
C PHE A 79 7.99 -2.70 2.10
N LEU A 80 8.80 -3.04 1.09
CA LEU A 80 8.33 -3.61 -0.18
C LEU A 80 8.39 -5.15 -0.27
N ILE A 81 8.78 -5.87 0.79
CA ILE A 81 9.00 -7.33 0.74
C ILE A 81 7.77 -8.12 0.29
N HIS A 82 6.58 -7.67 0.65
CA HIS A 82 5.33 -8.37 0.32
C HIS A 82 4.84 -8.09 -1.10
N THR A 83 5.51 -7.20 -1.83
CA THR A 83 5.08 -6.73 -3.16
C THR A 83 6.16 -7.00 -4.23
N PRO A 84 6.54 -8.27 -4.47
CA PRO A 84 7.65 -8.64 -5.35
C PRO A 84 7.40 -8.35 -6.83
N LYS A 85 6.17 -7.96 -7.20
CA LYS A 85 5.78 -7.64 -8.59
C LYS A 85 5.84 -6.15 -8.91
N LEU A 86 6.28 -5.31 -7.98
CA LEU A 86 6.41 -3.88 -8.22
C LEU A 86 7.36 -3.62 -9.39
N THR A 87 6.90 -2.80 -10.33
CA THR A 87 7.67 -2.33 -11.48
C THR A 87 7.82 -0.81 -11.47
N HIS A 88 6.92 -0.11 -10.78
CA HIS A 88 6.91 1.34 -10.68
C HIS A 88 6.57 1.75 -9.24
N VAL A 89 7.47 2.51 -8.62
CA VAL A 89 7.26 3.18 -7.34
C VAL A 89 7.51 4.67 -7.58
N ARG A 90 6.60 5.51 -7.10
CA ARG A 90 6.69 6.99 -7.21
C ARG A 90 6.52 7.63 -5.85
#